data_AF-A0AAW1QDC9-F1
#
_entry.id   AF-A0AAW1QDC9-F1
#
_cell.length_a   1.000
_cell.length_b   1.000
_cell.length_c   1.000
_cell.angle_alpha   90.00
_cell.angle_beta   90.00
_cell.angle_gamma   90.00
#
_symmetry.space_group_name_H-M   'P 1'
#
loop_
_entity.id
_entity.type
_entity.pdbx_description
1 polymer ?
#
loop_
_entity_poly.entity_id
_entity_poly.type
_entity_poly.pdbx_seq_one_letter_code
_entity_poly.pdbx_strand_id
1 'polypeptide(L)'
;MPKSGIGALEFMKERPTWDGRGVVIAILDSGVDPGAAGLQVTTDSKPKILDVLDCTGSGDVDMSTVVKADEEGFVTGVFGEKLRVNPTWTNPSGDWRVGAKHASELWPGLLVRRRREHRRRTAAAEQRAAVAAATAALAAWDARFVSGKGTAGAPAAARKEREELEARLALLGDLDKGHVDHGPLLQGDPPGLLANCQPMTNFRAELQYGTFSGEDACSYAINIYDEGSVLSIVVDAHPHGTHMAGIAAAHHPEAPELDGIAPGAAQCAQIISCKIGDSRLGSMETGVGLSRALVAVLAAKADLVNMSYGEATSTPNAGRLVELITEVVEKHGVIFVIGTDVTPALAAAGHSVREALDEAMQYTWSSRGPCSDGHVGVVLSAPGGATAPVPQWRPQTALARTPQR
;
A
#
# COMPACT_ATOMS: atom_id res chain seq x y z
N MET A 1 0.98 20.19 13.04
CA MET A 1 2.42 19.81 13.08
C MET A 1 3.17 20.54 14.21
N PRO A 2 4.08 19.89 14.98
CA PRO A 2 4.77 20.49 16.15
C PRO A 2 5.95 21.42 15.77
N LYS A 3 5.78 22.29 14.76
CA LYS A 3 6.85 23.14 14.19
C LYS A 3 7.47 24.10 15.19
N SER A 4 6.66 24.62 16.13
CA SER A 4 7.12 25.56 17.15
C SER A 4 8.01 24.88 18.20
N GLY A 5 7.71 23.63 18.57
CA GLY A 5 8.43 22.92 19.62
C GLY A 5 9.88 22.57 19.27
N ILE A 6 10.20 22.52 17.97
CA ILE A 6 11.54 22.26 17.45
C ILE A 6 12.23 23.51 16.89
N GLY A 7 11.63 24.70 17.06
CA GLY A 7 12.16 25.94 16.50
C GLY A 7 12.10 26.08 14.97
N ALA A 8 11.54 25.10 14.25
CA ALA A 8 11.46 25.13 12.79
C ALA A 8 10.62 26.32 12.28
N LEU A 9 9.57 26.70 13.01
CA LEU A 9 8.74 27.85 12.63
C LEU A 9 9.53 29.16 12.66
N GLU A 10 10.30 29.39 13.73
CA GLU A 10 11.12 30.61 13.85
C GLU A 10 12.28 30.61 12.86
N PHE A 11 12.92 29.44 12.65
CA PHE A 11 13.94 29.28 11.63
C PHE A 11 13.44 29.67 10.23
N MET A 12 12.24 29.23 9.83
CA MET A 12 11.65 29.57 8.54
C MET A 12 11.26 31.04 8.44
N LYS A 13 10.81 31.67 9.55
CA LYS A 13 10.53 33.11 9.57
C LYS A 13 11.79 33.95 9.39
N GLU A 14 12.88 33.57 10.06
CA GLU A 14 14.18 34.25 9.96
C GLU A 14 14.86 33.99 8.61
N ARG A 15 14.61 32.83 8.00
CA ARG A 15 15.21 32.41 6.73
C ARG A 15 14.14 31.94 5.74
N PRO A 16 13.35 32.87 5.15
CA PRO A 16 12.23 32.52 4.26
C PRO A 16 12.63 31.74 3.01
N THR A 17 13.89 31.80 2.62
CA THR A 17 14.42 31.08 1.45
C THR A 17 15.07 29.73 1.78
N TRP A 18 15.08 29.32 3.05
CA TRP A 18 15.71 28.07 3.52
C TRP A 18 14.64 27.04 3.85
N ASP A 19 13.82 26.75 2.85
CA ASP A 19 12.49 26.18 3.00
C ASP A 19 12.35 24.78 2.38
N GLY A 20 13.50 24.16 2.06
CA GLY A 20 13.61 22.83 1.45
C GLY A 20 13.78 22.86 -0.07
N ARG A 21 13.91 24.04 -0.68
CA ARG A 21 14.08 24.19 -2.12
C ARG A 21 15.27 23.43 -2.68
N GLY A 22 15.05 22.71 -3.78
CA GLY A 22 16.08 21.92 -4.45
C GLY A 22 16.54 20.70 -3.66
N VAL A 23 15.93 20.40 -2.51
CA VAL A 23 16.22 19.22 -1.70
C VAL A 23 15.31 18.07 -2.13
N VAL A 24 15.91 16.91 -2.38
CA VAL A 24 15.22 15.66 -2.63
C VAL A 24 15.35 14.75 -1.39
N ILE A 25 14.21 14.36 -0.83
CA ILE A 25 14.14 13.48 0.34
C ILE A 25 13.71 12.08 -0.11
N ALA A 26 14.50 11.07 0.22
CA ALA A 26 14.12 9.67 0.06
C ALA A 26 13.43 9.15 1.33
N ILE A 27 12.17 8.74 1.18
CA ILE A 27 11.38 8.13 2.24
C ILE A 27 11.53 6.61 2.11
N LEU A 28 12.39 6.03 2.95
CA LEU A 28 12.59 4.58 3.06
C LEU A 28 11.65 4.04 4.14
N ASP A 29 10.49 3.54 3.72
CA ASP A 29 9.41 3.16 4.63
C ASP A 29 8.49 2.06 4.05
N SER A 30 7.27 1.91 4.55
CA SER A 30 6.24 1.00 4.05
C SER A 30 5.65 1.40 2.68
N GLY A 31 6.13 2.50 2.09
CA GLY A 31 5.59 3.12 0.88
C GLY A 31 4.70 4.33 1.17
N VAL A 32 4.68 5.26 0.21
CA VAL A 32 3.88 6.49 0.22
C VAL A 32 2.72 6.37 -0.77
N ASP A 33 1.51 6.70 -0.33
CA ASP A 33 0.33 6.83 -1.19
C ASP A 33 0.42 8.14 -2.00
N PRO A 34 0.58 8.09 -3.33
CA PRO A 34 0.68 9.29 -4.16
C PRO A 34 -0.62 10.11 -4.21
N GLY A 35 -1.75 9.50 -3.87
CA GLY A 35 -3.05 10.17 -3.76
C GLY A 35 -3.28 10.84 -2.41
N ALA A 36 -2.39 10.69 -1.43
CA ALA A 36 -2.61 11.27 -0.11
C ALA A 36 -2.56 12.81 -0.15
N ALA A 37 -3.51 13.46 0.53
CA ALA A 37 -3.64 14.91 0.51
C ALA A 37 -2.35 15.60 0.96
N GLY A 38 -1.97 16.67 0.27
CA GLY A 38 -0.77 17.45 0.57
C GLY A 38 0.51 16.89 -0.05
N LEU A 39 0.45 15.75 -0.74
CA LEU A 39 1.57 15.16 -1.46
C LEU A 39 1.49 15.32 -2.98
N GLN A 40 0.69 16.28 -3.47
CA GLN A 40 0.49 16.50 -4.90
C GLN A 40 1.56 17.45 -5.46
N VAL A 41 1.61 18.66 -4.91
CA VAL A 41 2.44 19.75 -5.43
C VAL A 41 3.26 20.41 -4.34
N THR A 42 4.39 20.97 -4.73
CA THR A 42 5.14 21.95 -3.95
C THR A 42 4.46 23.32 -4.05
N THR A 43 4.91 24.28 -3.24
CA THR A 43 4.46 25.68 -3.26
C THR A 43 4.77 26.41 -4.57
N ASP A 44 5.80 25.96 -5.31
CA ASP A 44 6.11 26.43 -6.66
C ASP A 44 5.45 25.58 -7.75
N SER A 45 4.39 24.82 -7.39
CA SER A 45 3.57 24.01 -8.30
C SER A 45 4.33 22.89 -9.02
N LYS A 46 5.50 22.49 -8.53
CA LYS A 46 6.22 21.31 -9.02
C LYS A 46 5.60 20.05 -8.41
N PRO A 47 5.77 18.88 -9.05
CA PRO A 47 5.39 17.61 -8.44
C PRO A 47 6.08 17.40 -7.10
N LYS A 48 5.30 17.10 -6.06
CA LYS A 48 5.86 16.81 -4.74
C LYS A 48 6.58 15.46 -4.72
N ILE A 49 5.98 14.44 -5.35
CA ILE A 49 6.54 13.10 -5.46
C ILE A 49 7.20 12.97 -6.85
N LEU A 50 8.49 12.65 -6.86
CA LEU A 50 9.28 12.44 -8.07
C LEU A 50 9.27 10.98 -8.53
N ASP A 51 9.25 10.05 -7.57
CA ASP A 51 9.22 8.62 -7.87
C ASP A 51 8.53 7.82 -6.76
N VAL A 52 7.95 6.68 -7.13
CA VAL A 52 7.28 5.74 -6.23
C VAL A 52 7.71 4.33 -6.60
N LEU A 53 8.47 3.69 -5.72
CA LEU A 53 9.19 2.45 -5.99
C LEU A 53 8.81 1.37 -4.98
N ASP A 54 8.58 0.15 -5.46
CA ASP A 54 8.66 -1.05 -4.64
C ASP A 54 10.09 -1.62 -4.71
N CYS A 55 10.86 -1.43 -3.64
CA CYS A 55 12.21 -1.95 -3.56
C CYS A 55 12.22 -3.43 -3.14
N THR A 56 11.13 -3.97 -2.62
CA THR A 56 11.03 -5.34 -2.09
C THR A 56 10.72 -6.39 -3.17
N GLY A 57 10.14 -5.95 -4.28
CA GLY A 57 9.61 -6.82 -5.33
C GLY A 57 8.29 -7.51 -4.97
N SER A 58 7.64 -7.13 -3.86
CA SER A 58 6.34 -7.68 -3.46
C SER A 58 5.25 -7.42 -4.52
N GLY A 59 5.34 -6.28 -5.20
CA GLY A 59 4.46 -5.82 -6.26
C GLY A 59 4.81 -6.30 -7.67
N ASP A 60 5.88 -7.08 -7.83
CA ASP A 60 6.32 -7.54 -9.14
C ASP A 60 5.32 -8.55 -9.73
N VAL A 61 5.06 -8.40 -11.02
CA VAL A 61 4.20 -9.23 -11.87
C VAL A 61 5.06 -9.74 -13.01
N ASP A 62 5.02 -11.06 -13.22
CA ASP A 62 5.68 -11.69 -14.36
C ASP A 62 4.92 -11.35 -15.65
N MET A 63 5.61 -10.63 -16.55
CA MET A 63 5.12 -10.21 -17.87
C MET A 63 5.95 -10.87 -18.99
N SER A 64 6.59 -12.00 -18.71
CA SER A 64 7.41 -12.74 -19.67
C SER A 64 6.59 -13.36 -20.81
N THR A 65 5.28 -13.58 -20.59
CA THR A 65 4.38 -14.15 -21.60
C THR A 65 4.03 -13.11 -22.66
N VAL A 66 4.46 -13.37 -23.90
CA VAL A 66 4.17 -12.53 -25.07
C VAL A 66 3.06 -13.16 -25.90
N VAL A 67 2.07 -12.34 -26.27
CA VAL A 67 0.91 -12.72 -27.09
C VAL A 67 0.69 -11.72 -28.22
N LYS A 68 -0.07 -12.14 -29.24
CA LYS A 68 -0.52 -11.29 -30.34
C LYS A 68 -2.01 -10.99 -30.19
N ALA A 69 -2.42 -9.81 -30.64
CA ALA A 69 -3.84 -9.51 -30.78
C ALA A 69 -4.40 -10.24 -32.02
N ASP A 70 -5.61 -10.77 -31.93
CA ASP A 70 -6.35 -11.32 -33.07
C ASP A 70 -6.91 -10.20 -33.97
N GLU A 71 -7.52 -10.57 -35.11
CA GLU A 71 -8.10 -9.63 -36.08
C GLU A 71 -9.21 -8.74 -35.48
N GLU A 72 -9.83 -9.18 -34.38
CA GLU A 72 -10.89 -8.46 -33.67
C GLU A 72 -10.34 -7.59 -32.52
N GLY A 73 -9.02 -7.61 -32.28
CA GLY A 73 -8.35 -6.81 -31.26
C GLY A 73 -8.35 -7.43 -29.86
N PHE A 74 -8.47 -8.76 -29.75
CA PHE A 74 -8.37 -9.48 -28.48
C PHE A 74 -7.01 -10.13 -28.28
N VAL A 75 -6.52 -10.10 -27.04
CA VAL A 75 -5.35 -10.85 -26.58
C VAL A 75 -5.77 -11.96 -25.63
N THR A 76 -5.05 -13.07 -25.64
CA THR A 76 -5.27 -14.17 -24.69
C THR A 76 -4.52 -13.87 -23.39
N GLY A 77 -5.25 -13.86 -22.27
CA GLY A 77 -4.67 -13.72 -20.96
C GLY A 77 -3.92 -14.97 -20.48
N VAL A 78 -3.23 -14.85 -19.34
CA VAL A 78 -2.50 -15.91 -18.63
C VAL A 78 -3.38 -17.13 -18.34
N PHE A 79 -4.67 -16.94 -18.05
CA PHE A 79 -5.60 -18.04 -17.77
C PHE A 79 -6.50 -18.40 -18.96
N GLY A 80 -6.16 -17.92 -20.16
CA GLY A 80 -6.84 -18.27 -21.41
C GLY A 80 -8.08 -17.43 -21.73
N GLU A 81 -8.43 -16.45 -20.90
CA GLU A 81 -9.54 -15.54 -21.16
C GLU A 81 -9.22 -14.54 -22.28
N LYS A 82 -10.25 -14.08 -22.99
CA LYS A 82 -10.10 -13.09 -24.07
C LYS A 82 -10.22 -11.68 -23.50
N LEU A 83 -9.18 -10.88 -23.69
CA LEU A 83 -9.10 -9.49 -23.23
C LEU A 83 -9.12 -8.55 -24.42
N ARG A 84 -10.10 -7.63 -24.48
CA ARG A 84 -10.21 -6.68 -25.58
C ARG A 84 -9.28 -5.50 -25.36
N VAL A 85 -8.33 -5.31 -26.28
CA VAL A 85 -7.42 -4.17 -26.28
C VAL A 85 -8.16 -2.90 -26.73
N ASN A 86 -7.77 -1.74 -26.19
CA ASN A 86 -8.32 -0.48 -26.69
C ASN A 86 -7.81 -0.20 -28.12
N PRO A 87 -8.68 -0.01 -29.12
CA PRO A 87 -8.26 0.26 -30.49
C PRO A 87 -7.51 1.59 -30.67
N THR A 88 -7.56 2.49 -29.67
CA THR A 88 -6.82 3.77 -29.68
C THR A 88 -5.37 3.63 -29.23
N TRP A 89 -4.99 2.50 -28.63
CA TRP A 89 -3.61 2.28 -28.19
C TRP A 89 -2.71 1.99 -29.37
N THR A 90 -1.59 2.72 -29.45
CA THR A 90 -0.59 2.51 -30.50
C THR A 90 0.43 1.50 -30.01
N ASN A 91 0.52 0.35 -30.68
CA ASN A 91 1.53 -0.67 -30.43
C ASN A 91 2.33 -0.98 -31.70
N PRO A 92 3.49 -0.31 -31.92
CA PRO A 92 4.29 -0.50 -33.13
C PRO A 92 4.93 -1.88 -33.27
N SER A 93 5.22 -2.58 -32.17
CA SER A 93 5.81 -3.93 -32.22
C SER A 93 4.77 -5.00 -32.56
N GLY A 94 3.51 -4.72 -32.24
CA GLY A 94 2.42 -5.69 -32.30
C GLY A 94 2.53 -6.82 -31.28
N ASP A 95 3.51 -6.78 -30.38
CA ASP A 95 3.67 -7.73 -29.27
C ASP A 95 2.98 -7.18 -28.03
N TRP A 96 2.19 -8.01 -27.37
CA TRP A 96 1.55 -7.70 -26.09
C TRP A 96 2.11 -8.60 -25.00
N ARG A 97 2.32 -8.06 -23.81
CA ARG A 97 2.72 -8.84 -22.64
C ARG A 97 1.55 -8.96 -21.70
N VAL A 98 1.32 -10.16 -21.17
CA VAL A 98 0.24 -10.44 -20.22
C VAL A 98 0.81 -11.00 -18.93
N GLY A 99 0.20 -10.60 -17.83
CA GLY A 99 0.52 -11.05 -16.49
C GLY A 99 -0.69 -10.87 -15.59
N ALA A 100 -0.70 -11.58 -14.45
CA ALA A 100 -1.83 -11.56 -13.53
C ALA A 100 -1.33 -11.59 -12.08
N LYS A 101 -2.08 -10.94 -11.18
CA LYS A 101 -1.78 -10.95 -9.74
C LYS A 101 -3.04 -10.75 -8.93
N HIS A 102 -3.18 -11.38 -7.77
CA HIS A 102 -4.32 -11.09 -6.91
C HIS A 102 -4.16 -9.73 -6.24
N ALA A 103 -5.24 -8.95 -6.17
CA ALA A 103 -5.21 -7.68 -5.45
C ALA A 103 -4.88 -7.85 -3.96
N SER A 104 -5.25 -9.00 -3.37
CA SER A 104 -4.91 -9.32 -1.98
C SER A 104 -3.43 -9.51 -1.70
N GLU A 105 -2.60 -9.75 -2.73
CA GLU A 105 -1.14 -9.81 -2.63
C GLU A 105 -0.51 -8.42 -2.62
N LEU A 106 -1.21 -7.42 -3.16
CA LEU A 106 -0.75 -6.04 -3.26
C LEU A 106 -1.25 -5.19 -2.07
N TRP A 107 -2.49 -5.38 -1.67
CA TRP A 107 -3.15 -4.55 -0.68
C TRP A 107 -2.54 -4.69 0.73
N PRO A 108 -2.51 -3.59 1.50
CA PRO A 108 -2.15 -3.64 2.91
C PRO A 108 -3.03 -4.64 3.68
N GLY A 109 -2.46 -5.36 4.65
CA GLY A 109 -3.16 -6.43 5.37
C GLY A 109 -4.47 -6.00 6.05
N LEU A 110 -4.54 -4.75 6.52
CA LEU A 110 -5.77 -4.18 7.10
C LEU A 110 -6.87 -3.98 6.06
N LEU A 111 -6.50 -3.57 4.84
CA LEU A 111 -7.43 -3.46 3.72
C LEU A 111 -7.90 -4.84 3.28
N VAL A 112 -6.98 -5.82 3.16
CA VAL A 112 -7.33 -7.21 2.84
C VAL A 112 -8.35 -7.76 3.84
N ARG A 113 -8.11 -7.56 5.15
CA ARG A 113 -9.04 -7.98 6.20
C ARG A 113 -10.42 -7.33 6.03
N ARG A 114 -10.48 -6.02 5.80
CA ARG A 114 -11.72 -5.27 5.58
C ARG A 114 -12.49 -5.81 4.35
N ARG A 115 -11.80 -6.00 3.23
CA ARG A 115 -12.41 -6.47 1.97
C ARG A 115 -12.89 -7.91 2.08
N ARG A 116 -12.11 -8.80 2.70
CA ARG A 116 -12.52 -10.19 2.97
C ARG A 116 -13.73 -10.26 3.89
N GLU A 117 -13.78 -9.44 4.94
CA GLU A 117 -14.94 -9.40 5.83
C GLU A 117 -16.20 -8.94 5.10
N HIS A 118 -16.10 -7.90 4.27
CA HIS A 118 -17.21 -7.42 3.45
C HIS A 118 -17.70 -8.50 2.46
N ARG A 119 -16.78 -9.11 1.70
CA ARG A 119 -17.10 -10.19 0.75
C ARG A 119 -17.71 -11.41 1.43
N ARG A 120 -17.16 -11.82 2.57
CA ARG A 120 -17.70 -12.93 3.38
C ARG A 120 -19.14 -12.64 3.83
N ARG A 121 -19.50 -11.41 4.19
CA ARG A 121 -20.88 -11.06 4.56
C ARG A 121 -21.85 -11.23 3.38
N THR A 122 -21.45 -10.80 2.19
CA THR A 122 -22.26 -10.94 0.97
C THR A 122 -22.39 -12.42 0.58
N ALA A 123 -21.26 -13.15 0.52
CA ALA A 123 -21.23 -14.58 0.21
C ALA A 123 -22.02 -15.42 1.23
N ALA A 124 -21.96 -15.09 2.53
CA ALA A 124 -22.73 -15.78 3.56
C ALA A 124 -24.25 -15.59 3.40
N ALA A 125 -24.71 -14.50 2.78
CA ALA A 125 -26.13 -14.33 2.46
C ALA A 125 -26.55 -15.27 1.32
N GLU A 126 -25.76 -15.31 0.24
CA GLU A 126 -25.98 -16.19 -0.92
C GLU A 126 -25.90 -17.66 -0.53
N GLN A 127 -24.90 -18.03 0.26
CA GLN A 127 -24.69 -19.39 0.77
C GLN A 127 -25.87 -19.85 1.63
N ARG A 128 -26.34 -19.00 2.55
CA ARG A 128 -27.53 -19.32 3.35
C ARG A 128 -28.77 -19.50 2.48
N ALA A 129 -28.94 -18.68 1.45
CA ALA A 129 -30.05 -18.83 0.51
C ALA A 129 -29.96 -20.14 -0.29
N ALA A 130 -28.76 -20.51 -0.78
CA ALA A 130 -28.53 -21.76 -1.51
C ALA A 130 -28.76 -22.99 -0.62
N VAL A 131 -28.25 -22.99 0.62
CA VAL A 131 -28.47 -24.06 1.60
C VAL A 131 -29.96 -24.17 1.95
N ALA A 132 -30.65 -23.05 2.18
CA ALA A 132 -32.08 -23.05 2.47
C ALA A 132 -32.90 -23.61 1.30
N ALA A 133 -32.57 -23.24 0.06
CA ALA A 133 -33.23 -23.75 -1.13
C ALA A 133 -33.02 -25.26 -1.31
N ALA A 134 -31.78 -25.75 -1.17
CA ALA A 134 -31.49 -27.18 -1.27
C ALA A 134 -32.15 -27.99 -0.13
N THR A 135 -32.18 -27.45 1.09
CA THR A 135 -32.86 -28.06 2.24
C THR A 135 -34.37 -28.14 2.01
N ALA A 136 -34.99 -27.07 1.51
CA ALA A 136 -36.41 -27.04 1.21
C ALA A 136 -36.78 -28.02 0.09
N ALA A 137 -35.94 -28.13 -0.96
CA ALA A 137 -36.13 -29.09 -2.04
C ALA A 137 -36.05 -30.54 -1.54
N LEU A 138 -35.08 -30.86 -0.67
CA LEU A 138 -34.96 -32.18 -0.06
C LEU A 138 -36.17 -32.50 0.82
N ALA A 139 -36.61 -31.57 1.66
CA ALA A 139 -37.81 -31.75 2.50
C ALA A 139 -39.09 -31.94 1.66
N ALA A 140 -39.23 -31.21 0.55
CA ALA A 140 -40.35 -31.36 -0.37
C ALA A 140 -40.33 -32.71 -1.10
N TRP A 141 -39.14 -33.22 -1.45
CA TRP A 141 -38.98 -34.57 -1.97
C TRP A 141 -39.39 -35.61 -0.91
N ASP A 142 -38.89 -35.47 0.31
CA ASP A 142 -39.17 -36.42 1.40
C ASP A 142 -40.68 -36.47 1.70
N ALA A 143 -41.36 -35.32 1.74
CA ALA A 143 -42.81 -35.25 1.92
C ALA A 143 -43.61 -35.97 0.82
N ARG A 144 -43.06 -36.10 -0.40
CA ARG A 144 -43.73 -36.76 -1.53
C ARG A 144 -43.49 -38.27 -1.56
N PHE A 145 -42.31 -38.72 -1.14
CA PHE A 145 -41.83 -40.07 -1.44
C PHE A 145 -41.45 -40.90 -0.21
N VAL A 146 -41.26 -40.28 0.96
CA VAL A 146 -41.04 -41.00 2.21
C VAL A 146 -42.38 -41.44 2.80
N SER A 147 -42.55 -42.74 2.96
CA SER A 147 -43.71 -43.35 3.63
C SER A 147 -43.24 -44.45 4.59
N GLY A 148 -44.15 -45.20 5.22
CA GLY A 148 -43.82 -46.28 6.17
C GLY A 148 -42.87 -47.39 5.66
N LYS A 149 -42.54 -47.42 4.37
CA LYS A 149 -41.49 -48.28 3.76
C LYS A 149 -40.18 -47.53 3.44
N GLY A 150 -39.97 -46.34 4.02
CA GLY A 150 -38.84 -45.47 3.72
C GLY A 150 -38.86 -44.95 2.27
N THR A 151 -37.68 -44.79 1.68
CA THR A 151 -37.50 -44.33 0.28
C THR A 151 -37.62 -45.45 -0.75
N ALA A 152 -37.78 -46.71 -0.31
CA ALA A 152 -37.81 -47.90 -1.16
C ALA A 152 -39.07 -48.02 -2.04
N GLY A 153 -40.08 -47.18 -1.81
CA GLY A 153 -41.27 -47.06 -2.67
C GLY A 153 -41.12 -46.08 -3.84
N ALA A 154 -40.10 -45.21 -3.84
CA ALA A 154 -39.91 -44.19 -4.86
C ALA A 154 -39.32 -44.76 -6.16
N PRO A 155 -39.66 -44.22 -7.35
CA PRO A 155 -39.02 -44.57 -8.61
C PRO A 155 -37.49 -44.37 -8.57
N ALA A 156 -36.73 -45.18 -9.32
CA ALA A 156 -35.26 -45.09 -9.34
C ALA A 156 -34.75 -43.69 -9.75
N ALA A 157 -35.42 -43.01 -10.69
CA ALA A 157 -35.09 -41.65 -11.08
C ALA A 157 -35.27 -40.63 -9.93
N ALA A 158 -36.34 -40.78 -9.14
CA ALA A 158 -36.60 -39.91 -7.98
C ALA A 158 -35.57 -40.16 -6.87
N ARG A 159 -35.08 -41.39 -6.69
CA ARG A 159 -33.99 -41.66 -5.71
C ARG A 159 -32.68 -40.98 -6.11
N LYS A 160 -32.33 -40.98 -7.40
CA LYS A 160 -31.16 -40.24 -7.91
C LYS A 160 -31.29 -38.73 -7.68
N GLU A 161 -32.49 -38.18 -7.80
CA GLU A 161 -32.77 -36.77 -7.48
C GLU A 161 -32.52 -36.46 -6.00
N ARG A 162 -32.95 -37.35 -5.09
CA ARG A 162 -32.66 -37.22 -3.65
C ARG A 162 -31.16 -37.33 -3.35
N GLU A 163 -30.47 -38.29 -3.94
CA GLU A 163 -29.01 -38.44 -3.82
C GLU A 163 -28.29 -37.18 -4.30
N GLU A 164 -28.76 -36.56 -5.39
CA GLU A 164 -28.23 -35.28 -5.88
C GLU A 164 -28.45 -34.15 -4.87
N LEU A 165 -29.65 -34.04 -4.29
CA LEU A 165 -29.95 -33.02 -3.27
C LEU A 165 -29.12 -33.18 -1.99
N GLU A 166 -28.93 -34.42 -1.53
CA GLU A 166 -28.05 -34.75 -0.41
C GLU A 166 -26.58 -34.40 -0.74
N ALA A 167 -26.11 -34.77 -1.93
CA ALA A 167 -24.76 -34.43 -2.40
C ALA A 167 -24.57 -32.92 -2.55
N ARG A 168 -25.59 -32.20 -3.02
CA ARG A 168 -25.57 -30.73 -3.16
C ARG A 168 -25.47 -30.05 -1.80
N LEU A 169 -26.22 -30.51 -0.79
CA LEU A 169 -26.11 -29.99 0.58
C LEU A 169 -24.73 -30.27 1.19
N ALA A 170 -24.20 -31.48 1.00
CA ALA A 170 -22.85 -31.81 1.45
C ALA A 170 -21.81 -30.91 0.79
N LEU A 171 -21.87 -30.75 -0.54
CA LEU A 171 -20.96 -29.88 -1.29
C LEU A 171 -21.05 -28.42 -0.84
N LEU A 172 -22.27 -27.89 -0.64
CA LEU A 172 -22.44 -26.53 -0.11
C LEU A 172 -21.79 -26.39 1.28
N GLY A 173 -21.97 -27.37 2.16
CA GLY A 173 -21.33 -27.37 3.49
C GLY A 173 -19.81 -27.43 3.43
N ASP A 174 -19.25 -28.19 2.49
CA ASP A 174 -17.79 -28.31 2.31
C ASP A 174 -17.19 -27.05 1.70
N LEU A 175 -17.87 -26.45 0.73
CA LEU A 175 -17.46 -25.17 0.12
C LEU A 175 -17.41 -24.04 1.16
N ASP A 176 -18.35 -23.99 2.11
CA ASP A 176 -18.35 -22.97 3.18
C ASP A 176 -17.16 -23.10 4.13
N LYS A 177 -16.74 -24.33 4.45
CA LYS A 177 -15.64 -24.58 5.39
C LYS A 177 -14.25 -24.38 4.80
N GLY A 178 -14.08 -24.69 3.50
CA GLY A 178 -12.78 -24.71 2.84
C GLY A 178 -12.44 -23.47 2.02
N HIS A 179 -13.36 -22.52 1.86
CA HIS A 179 -13.16 -21.39 0.95
C HIS A 179 -12.17 -20.35 1.51
N VAL A 180 -11.12 -20.08 0.73
CA VAL A 180 -10.19 -18.98 0.96
C VAL A 180 -10.43 -17.90 -0.09
N ASP A 181 -10.84 -16.71 0.36
CA ASP A 181 -11.03 -15.56 -0.53
C ASP A 181 -9.67 -14.90 -0.85
N HIS A 182 -9.15 -15.19 -2.03
CA HIS A 182 -7.93 -14.59 -2.57
C HIS A 182 -8.16 -13.17 -3.13
N GLY A 183 -9.37 -12.63 -3.05
CA GLY A 183 -9.71 -11.33 -3.62
C GLY A 183 -9.79 -11.36 -5.15
N PRO A 184 -10.04 -10.21 -5.79
CA PRO A 184 -10.11 -10.12 -7.24
C PRO A 184 -8.73 -10.41 -7.86
N LEU A 185 -8.75 -11.15 -8.97
CA LEU A 185 -7.59 -11.32 -9.84
C LEU A 185 -7.47 -10.11 -10.76
N LEU A 186 -6.29 -9.51 -10.82
CA LEU A 186 -5.99 -8.35 -11.64
C LEU A 186 -5.37 -8.81 -12.95
N GLN A 187 -6.12 -8.64 -14.04
CA GLN A 187 -5.67 -8.94 -15.40
C GLN A 187 -6.38 -8.06 -16.48
N GLY A 188 -7.35 -7.27 -16.05
CA GLY A 188 -8.21 -6.39 -16.83
C GLY A 188 -9.47 -6.06 -16.01
N ASP A 189 -10.26 -5.07 -16.43
CA ASP A 189 -11.51 -4.72 -15.76
C ASP A 189 -12.60 -5.74 -16.09
N PRO A 190 -13.31 -6.37 -15.12
CA PRO A 190 -14.44 -7.26 -15.42
C PRO A 190 -15.50 -6.50 -16.24
N PRO A 191 -15.89 -6.96 -17.45
CA PRO A 191 -15.86 -8.35 -17.94
C PRO A 191 -14.71 -8.68 -18.94
N GLY A 192 -13.49 -8.19 -18.74
CA GLY A 192 -12.34 -8.44 -19.62
C GLY A 192 -12.07 -7.32 -20.64
N LEU A 193 -12.44 -6.08 -20.31
CA LEU A 193 -12.20 -4.92 -21.19
C LEU A 193 -10.98 -4.14 -20.70
N LEU A 194 -9.79 -4.53 -21.16
CA LEU A 194 -8.61 -3.65 -21.11
C LEU A 194 -8.90 -2.32 -21.81
N ALA A 195 -9.83 -2.32 -22.77
CA ALA A 195 -10.31 -1.14 -23.47
C ALA A 195 -10.71 0.04 -22.56
N ASN A 196 -11.20 -0.22 -21.35
CA ASN A 196 -11.63 0.83 -20.42
C ASN A 196 -10.52 1.29 -19.46
N CYS A 197 -9.40 0.57 -19.42
CA CYS A 197 -8.28 0.93 -18.55
C CYS A 197 -7.54 2.14 -19.11
N GLN A 198 -7.06 3.00 -18.23
CA GLN A 198 -6.16 4.08 -18.61
C GLN A 198 -4.74 3.50 -18.82
N PRO A 199 -4.09 3.75 -19.97
CA PRO A 199 -2.68 3.44 -20.14
C PRO A 199 -1.84 4.17 -19.11
N MET A 200 -0.92 3.45 -18.48
CA MET A 200 0.04 4.00 -17.55
C MET A 200 1.44 3.56 -17.97
N THR A 201 2.44 4.28 -17.48
CA THR A 201 3.86 3.96 -17.68
C THR A 201 4.59 4.14 -16.35
N ASN A 202 5.92 4.00 -16.36
CA ASN A 202 6.79 4.31 -15.23
C ASN A 202 6.36 5.60 -14.52
N PHE A 203 6.15 5.53 -13.20
CA PHE A 203 5.66 6.66 -12.43
C PHE A 203 6.51 7.92 -12.65
N ARG A 204 7.84 7.80 -12.58
CA ARG A 204 8.77 8.91 -12.83
C ARG A 204 8.64 9.61 -14.20
N ALA A 205 8.03 8.96 -15.19
CA ALA A 205 7.91 9.54 -16.53
C ALA A 205 6.70 10.46 -16.66
N GLU A 206 5.54 10.04 -16.13
CA GLU A 206 4.26 10.75 -16.31
C GLU A 206 3.57 11.16 -14.99
N LEU A 207 4.11 10.71 -13.85
CA LEU A 207 3.63 11.00 -12.50
C LEU A 207 2.17 10.57 -12.27
N GLN A 208 1.77 9.51 -12.96
CA GLN A 208 0.42 8.96 -12.93
C GLN A 208 0.30 7.88 -11.87
N TYR A 209 -0.82 7.91 -11.15
CA TYR A 209 -1.26 6.84 -10.26
C TYR A 209 -2.74 6.53 -10.52
N GLY A 210 -3.15 5.29 -10.25
CA GLY A 210 -4.52 4.85 -10.32
C GLY A 210 -5.09 4.54 -8.95
N THR A 211 -6.37 4.20 -8.89
CA THR A 211 -7.05 3.68 -7.69
C THR A 211 -7.75 2.38 -8.07
N PHE A 212 -7.63 1.32 -7.26
CA PHE A 212 -8.22 0.01 -7.60
C PHE A 212 -9.75 0.08 -7.72
N SER A 213 -10.43 0.68 -6.73
CA SER A 213 -11.86 0.98 -6.80
C SER A 213 -12.24 2.05 -5.79
N GLY A 214 -13.42 2.66 -5.97
CA GLY A 214 -13.96 3.58 -4.97
C GLY A 214 -14.20 2.96 -3.59
N GLU A 215 -14.37 1.63 -3.51
CA GLU A 215 -14.64 0.94 -2.23
C GLU A 215 -13.36 0.60 -1.44
N ASP A 216 -12.26 0.36 -2.14
CA ASP A 216 -10.96 0.16 -1.50
C ASP A 216 -10.27 1.51 -1.21
N ALA A 217 -10.44 2.50 -2.10
CA ALA A 217 -9.74 3.78 -2.10
C ALA A 217 -8.22 3.60 -2.01
N CYS A 218 -7.70 2.52 -2.61
CA CYS A 218 -6.30 2.16 -2.57
C CYS A 218 -5.62 2.61 -3.85
N SER A 219 -4.74 3.62 -3.72
CA SER A 219 -3.94 4.10 -4.83
C SER A 219 -2.83 3.12 -5.18
N TYR A 220 -2.45 3.10 -6.46
CA TYR A 220 -1.28 2.38 -6.93
C TYR A 220 -0.51 3.19 -7.97
N ALA A 221 0.80 3.02 -7.98
CA ALA A 221 1.66 3.45 -9.07
C ALA A 221 2.21 2.22 -9.81
N ILE A 222 2.77 2.41 -11.00
CA ILE A 222 3.41 1.32 -11.73
C ILE A 222 4.81 1.69 -12.21
N ASN A 223 5.68 0.69 -12.31
CA ASN A 223 6.97 0.78 -12.97
C ASN A 223 7.20 -0.46 -13.84
N ILE A 224 7.97 -0.30 -14.91
CA ILE A 224 8.24 -1.30 -15.93
C ILE A 224 9.74 -1.51 -15.97
N TYR A 225 10.17 -2.74 -15.69
CA TYR A 225 11.57 -3.13 -15.66
C TYR A 225 11.87 -4.19 -16.72
N ASP A 226 13.15 -4.45 -16.95
CA ASP A 226 13.67 -5.54 -17.78
C ASP A 226 13.02 -5.60 -19.18
N GLU A 227 13.01 -4.46 -19.89
CA GLU A 227 12.42 -4.34 -21.24
C GLU A 227 10.96 -4.84 -21.31
N GLY A 228 10.23 -4.64 -20.21
CA GLY A 228 8.81 -4.96 -20.08
C GLY A 228 8.50 -6.35 -19.55
N SER A 229 9.49 -7.21 -19.23
CA SER A 229 9.21 -8.53 -18.66
C SER A 229 8.79 -8.50 -17.20
N VAL A 230 8.99 -7.37 -16.50
CA VAL A 230 8.54 -7.18 -15.13
C VAL A 230 7.71 -5.91 -15.03
N LEU A 231 6.46 -6.05 -14.58
CA LEU A 231 5.63 -4.93 -14.15
C LEU A 231 5.64 -4.89 -12.63
N SER A 232 6.00 -3.75 -12.03
CA SER A 232 5.99 -3.55 -10.59
C SER A 232 4.83 -2.64 -10.21
N ILE A 233 3.82 -3.20 -9.53
CA ILE A 233 2.66 -2.45 -9.04
C ILE A 233 2.94 -2.02 -7.61
N VAL A 234 3.08 -0.70 -7.39
CA VAL A 234 3.50 -0.15 -6.11
C VAL A 234 2.29 0.30 -5.30
N VAL A 235 2.12 -0.32 -4.13
CA VAL A 235 1.09 -0.04 -3.13
C VAL A 235 1.76 -0.01 -1.76
N ASP A 236 1.37 0.93 -0.90
CA ASP A 236 1.88 1.01 0.47
C ASP A 236 1.47 -0.21 1.29
N ALA A 237 2.40 -0.79 2.04
CA ALA A 237 2.15 -1.96 2.90
C ALA A 237 1.48 -1.56 4.24
N HIS A 238 1.65 -0.29 4.64
CA HIS A 238 1.17 0.27 5.90
C HIS A 238 1.09 1.80 5.73
N PRO A 239 0.20 2.53 6.45
CA PRO A 239 0.08 4.00 6.32
C PRO A 239 1.29 4.80 6.80
N HIS A 240 2.29 4.15 7.38
CA HIS A 240 3.40 4.81 8.07
C HIS A 240 4.25 5.65 7.11
N GLY A 241 4.62 5.11 5.94
CA GLY A 241 5.41 5.86 4.97
C GLY A 241 4.71 7.13 4.47
N THR A 242 3.41 7.08 4.24
CA THR A 242 2.61 8.27 3.87
C THR A 242 2.60 9.31 4.99
N HIS A 243 2.48 8.86 6.23
CA HIS A 243 2.52 9.73 7.40
C HIS A 243 3.90 10.39 7.56
N MET A 244 5.00 9.63 7.36
CA MET A 244 6.37 10.15 7.38
C MET A 244 6.64 11.16 6.26
N ALA A 245 6.19 10.87 5.03
CA ALA A 245 6.26 11.79 3.90
C ALA A 245 5.50 13.09 4.19
N GLY A 246 4.34 12.97 4.82
CA GLY A 246 3.53 14.10 5.23
C GLY A 246 4.22 15.00 6.26
N ILE A 247 4.80 14.39 7.30
CA ILE A 247 5.60 15.08 8.31
C ILE A 247 6.75 15.84 7.66
N ALA A 248 7.47 15.19 6.75
CA ALA A 248 8.65 15.77 6.12
C ALA A 248 8.28 16.96 5.24
N ALA A 249 7.32 16.79 4.32
CA ALA A 249 7.21 17.68 3.17
C ALA A 249 5.77 17.93 2.64
N ALA A 250 4.70 17.55 3.36
CA ALA A 250 3.34 17.86 2.88
C ALA A 250 3.14 19.37 2.66
N HIS A 251 2.40 19.71 1.61
CA HIS A 251 1.99 21.08 1.32
C HIS A 251 0.48 21.15 1.04
N HIS A 252 -0.22 21.92 1.86
CA HIS A 252 -1.66 22.15 1.86
C HIS A 252 -1.94 23.63 1.59
N PRO A 253 -2.15 24.04 0.32
CA PRO A 253 -2.39 25.44 -0.04
C PRO A 253 -3.55 26.10 0.72
N GLU A 254 -4.61 25.33 0.98
CA GLU A 254 -5.83 25.80 1.65
C GLU A 254 -5.76 25.68 3.19
N ALA A 255 -4.80 24.93 3.72
CA ALA A 255 -4.64 24.68 5.16
C ALA A 255 -3.16 24.61 5.57
N PRO A 256 -2.40 25.73 5.51
CA PRO A 256 -0.96 25.75 5.77
C PRO A 256 -0.56 25.30 7.19
N GLU A 257 -1.49 25.20 8.13
CA GLU A 257 -1.28 24.61 9.46
C GLU A 257 -1.03 23.09 9.42
N LEU A 258 -1.47 22.43 8.35
CA LEU A 258 -1.30 20.99 8.10
C LEU A 258 -0.01 20.67 7.33
N ASP A 259 0.65 21.69 6.79
CA ASP A 259 1.93 21.57 6.09
C ASP A 259 2.97 20.81 6.91
N GLY A 260 3.81 20.02 6.26
CA GLY A 260 4.99 19.35 6.84
C GLY A 260 6.06 20.32 7.38
N ILE A 261 7.21 19.79 7.79
CA ILE A 261 8.32 20.58 8.34
C ILE A 261 9.01 21.42 7.27
N ALA A 262 9.19 20.88 6.06
CA ALA A 262 9.74 21.59 4.91
C ALA A 262 8.69 21.79 3.78
N PRO A 263 7.59 22.53 4.05
CA PRO A 263 6.51 22.74 3.10
C PRO A 263 6.76 23.97 2.21
N GLY A 264 8.00 24.47 2.19
CA GLY A 264 8.41 25.87 2.12
C GLY A 264 7.56 26.89 1.37
N ALA A 265 7.39 28.09 1.93
CA ALA A 265 6.59 29.19 1.38
C ALA A 265 7.03 29.71 -0.02
N ALA A 266 8.14 29.24 -0.60
CA ALA A 266 8.52 29.63 -1.96
C ALA A 266 9.21 28.55 -2.80
N GLN A 267 9.57 27.37 -2.26
CA GLN A 267 9.94 26.15 -2.99
C GLN A 267 10.08 24.98 -1.98
N CYS A 268 9.33 23.89 -2.15
CA CYS A 268 9.39 22.79 -1.19
C CYS A 268 10.41 21.71 -1.54
N ALA A 269 10.75 20.89 -0.53
CA ALA A 269 11.37 19.59 -0.77
C ALA A 269 10.45 18.71 -1.63
N GLN A 270 11.08 17.96 -2.51
CA GLN A 270 10.46 16.90 -3.30
C GLN A 270 10.86 15.54 -2.73
N ILE A 271 10.06 14.51 -2.96
CA ILE A 271 10.26 13.20 -2.36
C ILE A 271 10.37 12.09 -3.39
N ILE A 272 11.17 11.08 -3.08
CA ILE A 272 11.04 9.75 -3.68
C ILE A 272 10.54 8.78 -2.60
N SER A 273 9.58 7.95 -2.96
CA SER A 273 9.04 6.91 -2.10
C SER A 273 9.72 5.59 -2.40
N CYS A 274 10.46 5.05 -1.43
CA CYS A 274 11.11 3.75 -1.52
C CYS A 274 10.43 2.81 -0.53
N LYS A 275 9.50 2.00 -1.02
CA LYS A 275 8.88 0.94 -0.21
C LYS A 275 9.92 -0.14 0.08
N ILE A 276 10.36 -0.21 1.32
CA ILE A 276 11.28 -1.24 1.85
C ILE A 276 10.53 -2.28 2.70
N GLY A 277 9.33 -1.95 3.19
CA GLY A 277 8.47 -2.88 3.92
C GLY A 277 7.77 -3.87 2.98
N ASP A 278 8.07 -5.15 3.11
CA ASP A 278 7.55 -6.20 2.22
C ASP A 278 6.14 -6.63 2.65
N SER A 279 5.15 -6.46 1.77
CA SER A 279 3.75 -6.83 2.05
C SER A 279 3.59 -8.32 2.40
N ARG A 280 4.47 -9.19 1.89
CA ARG A 280 4.45 -10.64 2.14
C ARG A 280 4.93 -10.99 3.55
N LEU A 281 5.72 -10.10 4.15
CA LEU A 281 6.34 -10.26 5.46
C LEU A 281 5.74 -9.30 6.50
N GLY A 282 4.49 -8.88 6.30
CA GLY A 282 3.81 -7.99 7.25
C GLY A 282 4.44 -6.60 7.34
N SER A 283 5.00 -6.09 6.24
CA SER A 283 5.72 -4.82 6.15
C SER A 283 7.13 -4.84 6.76
N MET A 284 7.72 -5.99 7.04
CA MET A 284 9.12 -6.10 7.48
C MET A 284 10.10 -5.76 6.35
N GLU A 285 11.21 -5.11 6.67
CA GLU A 285 12.25 -4.80 5.69
C GLU A 285 13.08 -6.03 5.30
N THR A 286 13.72 -5.95 4.13
CA THR A 286 14.65 -6.98 3.66
C THR A 286 15.96 -6.33 3.23
N GLY A 287 17.07 -7.07 3.34
CA GLY A 287 18.38 -6.59 2.87
C GLY A 287 18.38 -6.23 1.37
N VAL A 288 17.61 -6.98 0.56
CA VAL A 288 17.40 -6.68 -0.87
C VAL A 288 16.61 -5.38 -1.04
N GLY A 289 15.51 -5.22 -0.29
CA GLY A 289 14.69 -4.00 -0.29
C GLY A 289 15.51 -2.76 0.03
N LEU A 290 16.31 -2.82 1.10
CA LEU A 290 17.20 -1.73 1.50
C LEU A 290 18.28 -1.47 0.45
N SER A 291 18.93 -2.51 -0.08
CA SER A 291 19.96 -2.35 -1.12
C SER A 291 19.41 -1.68 -2.39
N ARG A 292 18.22 -2.10 -2.85
CA ARG A 292 17.52 -1.48 -3.99
C ARG A 292 17.13 -0.04 -3.69
N ALA A 293 16.69 0.26 -2.47
CA ALA A 293 16.37 1.62 -2.05
C ALA A 293 17.61 2.54 -2.06
N LEU A 294 18.78 2.07 -1.62
CA LEU A 294 20.03 2.83 -1.69
C LEU A 294 20.44 3.13 -3.15
N VAL A 295 20.24 2.18 -4.07
CA VAL A 295 20.45 2.44 -5.50
C VAL A 295 19.48 3.52 -6.01
N ALA A 296 18.21 3.48 -5.60
CA ALA A 296 17.23 4.51 -5.95
C ALA A 296 17.59 5.90 -5.40
N VAL A 297 18.07 5.97 -4.15
CA VAL A 297 18.60 7.19 -3.51
C VAL A 297 19.67 7.84 -4.38
N LEU A 298 20.65 7.05 -4.83
CA LEU A 298 21.74 7.54 -5.68
C LEU A 298 21.24 7.96 -7.07
N ALA A 299 20.37 7.16 -7.68
CA ALA A 299 19.81 7.43 -9.01
C ALA A 299 18.98 8.73 -9.03
N ALA A 300 18.22 8.98 -7.97
CA ALA A 300 17.44 10.20 -7.79
C ALA A 300 18.27 11.41 -7.32
N LYS A 301 19.56 11.19 -6.95
CA LYS A 301 20.43 12.19 -6.33
C LYS A 301 19.78 12.80 -5.09
N ALA A 302 19.18 11.96 -4.24
CA ALA A 302 18.57 12.42 -3.01
C ALA A 302 19.63 12.96 -2.05
N ASP A 303 19.33 14.10 -1.41
CA ASP A 303 20.23 14.75 -0.46
C ASP A 303 20.04 14.20 0.96
N LEU A 304 18.83 13.72 1.25
CA LEU A 304 18.41 13.27 2.58
C LEU A 304 17.65 11.95 2.47
N VAL A 305 18.01 10.98 3.29
CA VAL A 305 17.22 9.77 3.55
C VAL A 305 16.54 9.91 4.89
N ASN A 306 15.23 9.66 4.92
CA ASN A 306 14.49 9.37 6.14
C ASN A 306 14.10 7.89 6.14
N MET A 307 14.65 7.12 7.07
CA MET A 307 14.32 5.71 7.27
C MET A 307 13.71 5.50 8.64
N SER A 308 12.42 5.18 8.71
CA SER A 308 11.73 4.93 9.98
C SER A 308 11.46 3.44 10.18
N TYR A 309 12.54 2.66 10.04
CA TYR A 309 12.57 1.20 10.03
C TYR A 309 13.84 0.69 10.73
N GLY A 310 13.81 -0.53 11.27
CA GLY A 310 15.00 -1.18 11.80
C GLY A 310 14.71 -2.31 12.77
N GLU A 311 15.70 -3.20 12.91
CA GLU A 311 15.65 -4.39 13.75
C GLU A 311 16.85 -4.44 14.71
N ALA A 312 16.75 -5.26 15.75
CA ALA A 312 17.87 -5.47 16.66
C ALA A 312 19.04 -6.19 15.96
N THR A 313 20.28 -5.80 16.28
CA THR A 313 21.50 -6.44 15.77
C THR A 313 22.38 -6.96 16.90
N SER A 314 23.03 -8.11 16.67
CA SER A 314 24.09 -8.65 17.54
C SER A 314 25.49 -8.21 17.14
N THR A 315 25.66 -7.62 15.95
CA THR A 315 26.94 -7.17 15.40
C THR A 315 26.80 -5.73 14.92
N PRO A 316 26.90 -4.73 15.81
CA PRO A 316 26.84 -3.32 15.42
C PRO A 316 27.99 -2.96 14.48
N ASN A 317 27.75 -2.00 13.58
CA ASN A 317 28.72 -1.47 12.61
C ASN A 317 29.35 -2.50 11.65
N ALA A 318 28.73 -3.68 11.50
CA ALA A 318 29.24 -4.74 10.64
C ALA A 318 28.17 -5.22 9.66
N GLY A 319 28.64 -5.72 8.51
CA GLY A 319 27.80 -6.35 7.50
C GLY A 319 27.59 -5.49 6.26
N ARG A 320 27.20 -6.16 5.17
CA ARG A 320 27.16 -5.56 3.83
C ARG A 320 26.24 -4.34 3.73
N LEU A 321 25.11 -4.35 4.42
CA LEU A 321 24.18 -3.22 4.41
C LEU A 321 24.80 -1.98 5.05
N VAL A 322 25.53 -2.14 6.17
CA VAL A 322 26.22 -1.04 6.83
C VAL A 322 27.27 -0.44 5.90
N GLU A 323 28.07 -1.28 5.23
CA GLU A 323 29.06 -0.81 4.24
C GLU A 323 28.41 0.02 3.11
N LEU A 324 27.26 -0.41 2.61
CA LEU A 324 26.52 0.31 1.57
C LEU A 324 25.97 1.65 2.07
N ILE A 325 25.41 1.69 3.28
CA ILE A 325 24.93 2.94 3.90
C ILE A 325 26.10 3.89 4.13
N THR A 326 27.22 3.40 4.68
CA THR A 326 28.45 4.18 4.85
C THR A 326 28.94 4.73 3.52
N GLU A 327 28.91 3.95 2.45
CA GLU A 327 29.28 4.43 1.11
C GLU A 327 28.36 5.56 0.61
N VAL A 328 27.04 5.41 0.77
CA VAL A 328 26.05 6.44 0.43
C VAL A 328 26.27 7.73 1.22
N VAL A 329 26.59 7.63 2.51
CA VAL A 329 26.86 8.80 3.37
C VAL A 329 28.21 9.44 3.05
N GLU A 330 29.29 8.66 3.09
CA GLU A 330 30.65 9.20 3.04
C GLU A 330 31.09 9.59 1.63
N LYS A 331 30.74 8.79 0.60
CA LYS A 331 31.17 9.06 -0.77
C LYS A 331 30.20 9.95 -1.53
N HIS A 332 28.90 9.81 -1.26
CA HIS A 332 27.87 10.55 -1.99
C HIS A 332 27.29 11.73 -1.19
N GLY A 333 27.69 11.90 0.07
CA GLY A 333 27.32 13.06 0.88
C GLY A 333 25.85 13.10 1.28
N VAL A 334 25.15 11.97 1.21
CA VAL A 334 23.73 11.88 1.57
C VAL A 334 23.58 11.91 3.09
N ILE A 335 22.73 12.80 3.59
CA ILE A 335 22.38 12.82 5.00
C ILE A 335 21.43 11.65 5.28
N PHE A 336 21.75 10.80 6.25
CA PHE A 336 20.93 9.62 6.57
C PHE A 336 20.33 9.76 7.97
N VAL A 337 19.01 9.88 8.04
CA VAL A 337 18.25 10.05 9.29
C VAL A 337 17.45 8.79 9.57
N ILE A 338 17.54 8.32 10.81
CA ILE A 338 16.81 7.15 11.34
C ILE A 338 16.05 7.62 12.59
N GLY A 339 14.72 7.41 12.65
CA GLY A 339 13.85 7.85 13.78
C GLY A 339 14.19 7.15 15.12
N THR A 340 13.92 7.69 16.33
CA THR A 340 12.59 7.94 16.98
C THR A 340 12.64 8.90 18.22
N ASP A 341 11.57 9.68 18.54
CA ASP A 341 11.27 10.30 19.89
C ASP A 341 9.81 10.86 19.98
N VAL A 342 9.28 11.37 21.12
CA VAL A 342 8.01 12.15 21.26
C VAL A 342 8.07 13.31 22.28
N THR A 343 7.51 14.47 21.91
CA THR A 343 7.51 15.68 22.78
C THR A 343 6.32 15.80 23.75
N PRO A 344 6.43 16.62 24.82
CA PRO A 344 5.38 16.87 25.82
C PRO A 344 4.08 17.45 25.26
N ALA A 345 4.19 18.45 24.37
CA ALA A 345 3.03 19.11 23.76
C ALA A 345 2.17 18.14 22.93
N LEU A 346 2.81 17.11 22.39
CA LEU A 346 2.21 16.08 21.57
C LEU A 346 1.60 14.94 22.40
N ALA A 347 2.25 14.56 23.52
CA ALA A 347 1.68 13.62 24.47
C ALA A 347 0.33 14.15 25.03
N ALA A 348 0.27 15.45 25.30
CA ALA A 348 -0.96 16.15 25.71
C ALA A 348 -2.07 16.15 24.64
N ALA A 349 -1.72 16.32 23.36
CA ALA A 349 -2.71 16.43 22.28
C ALA A 349 -3.17 15.08 21.69
N GLY A 350 -2.31 14.04 21.71
CA GLY A 350 -2.54 12.79 20.98
C GLY A 350 -2.69 11.52 21.83
N HIS A 351 -2.35 11.56 23.12
CA HIS A 351 -2.15 10.33 23.91
C HIS A 351 -2.87 10.26 25.26
N SER A 352 -3.88 11.11 25.51
CA SER A 352 -4.66 11.11 26.77
C SER A 352 -3.78 10.99 28.02
N VAL A 353 -2.65 11.70 28.04
CA VAL A 353 -1.76 11.72 29.20
C VAL A 353 -2.50 12.34 30.39
N ARG A 354 -2.39 11.68 31.55
CA ARG A 354 -3.11 12.07 32.77
C ARG A 354 -2.54 13.35 33.39
N GLU A 355 -1.27 13.63 33.13
CA GLU A 355 -0.53 14.82 33.57
C GLU A 355 0.32 15.35 32.41
N ALA A 356 0.48 16.66 32.32
CA ALA A 356 1.41 17.26 31.35
C ALA A 356 2.85 16.90 31.73
N LEU A 357 3.68 16.56 30.74
CA LEU A 357 5.09 16.27 31.00
C LEU A 357 5.87 17.59 31.11
N ASP A 358 6.67 17.74 32.17
CA ASP A 358 7.47 18.94 32.42
C ASP A 358 8.68 19.07 31.48
N GLU A 359 9.17 17.94 30.95
CA GLU A 359 10.32 17.87 30.03
C GLU A 359 10.05 16.87 28.89
N ALA A 360 10.76 17.02 27.76
CA ALA A 360 10.71 16.06 26.68
C ALA A 360 11.23 14.69 27.14
N MET A 361 10.38 13.67 27.02
CA MET A 361 10.73 12.30 27.39
C MET A 361 10.60 11.38 26.18
N GLN A 362 11.70 10.67 25.93
CA GLN A 362 11.72 9.50 25.06
C GLN A 362 10.64 8.50 25.48
N TYR A 363 9.89 7.96 24.52
CA TYR A 363 8.97 6.85 24.79
C TYR A 363 9.71 5.68 25.43
N THR A 364 9.00 4.84 26.18
CA THR A 364 9.57 3.61 26.76
C THR A 364 10.06 2.61 25.71
N TRP A 365 9.66 2.78 24.44
CA TRP A 365 10.06 2.00 23.29
C TRP A 365 11.00 2.73 22.31
N SER A 366 11.42 3.96 22.60
CA SER A 366 12.50 4.60 21.83
C SER A 366 13.84 3.93 22.13
N SER A 367 14.66 3.71 21.10
CA SER A 367 16.04 3.25 21.30
C SER A 367 16.82 4.26 22.15
N ARG A 368 17.62 3.76 23.09
CA ARG A 368 18.44 4.59 23.98
C ARG A 368 19.91 4.25 23.78
N GLY A 369 20.75 5.29 23.83
CA GLY A 369 22.18 5.11 23.99
C GLY A 369 22.57 4.70 25.43
N PRO A 370 23.81 4.25 25.63
CA PRO A 370 24.80 3.94 24.59
C PRO A 370 24.44 2.66 23.83
N CYS A 371 24.92 2.55 22.60
CA CYS A 371 24.87 1.33 21.79
C CYS A 371 25.73 0.22 22.42
N SER A 372 25.53 -1.02 21.98
CA SER A 372 26.25 -2.20 22.50
C SER A 372 27.76 -2.19 22.26
N ASP A 373 28.23 -1.35 21.33
CA ASP A 373 29.64 -1.08 21.03
C ASP A 373 30.23 0.10 21.83
N GLY A 374 29.44 0.73 22.70
CA GLY A 374 29.83 1.90 23.48
C GLY A 374 29.68 3.25 22.77
N HIS A 375 29.18 3.30 21.53
CA HIS A 375 28.85 4.55 20.87
C HIS A 375 27.66 5.25 21.57
N VAL A 376 27.61 6.59 21.55
CA VAL A 376 26.50 7.36 22.17
C VAL A 376 25.15 6.98 21.55
N GLY A 377 25.15 6.58 20.29
CA GLY A 377 23.97 6.11 19.56
C GLY A 377 23.09 7.27 19.11
N VAL A 378 22.13 7.66 19.95
CA VAL A 378 21.18 8.74 19.66
C VAL A 378 21.90 10.08 19.67
N VAL A 379 21.99 10.72 18.50
CA VAL A 379 22.67 12.02 18.32
C VAL A 379 21.71 13.21 18.40
N LEU A 380 20.44 13.02 18.03
CA LEU A 380 19.39 14.05 18.01
C LEU A 380 18.04 13.42 18.36
N SER A 381 17.13 14.25 18.87
CA SER A 381 15.78 13.88 19.30
C SER A 381 14.77 14.85 18.71
N ALA A 382 13.62 14.36 18.25
CA ALA A 382 12.56 15.19 17.68
C ALA A 382 11.16 14.60 17.96
N PRO A 383 10.11 15.43 18.07
CA PRO A 383 8.74 14.94 18.21
C PRO A 383 8.35 13.94 17.10
N GLY A 384 8.02 12.71 17.48
CA GLY A 384 7.65 11.62 16.57
C GLY A 384 6.16 11.29 16.53
N GLY A 385 5.32 12.18 17.03
CA GLY A 385 3.89 12.17 16.74
C GLY A 385 3.51 13.48 16.09
N ALA A 386 2.69 13.37 15.06
CA ALA A 386 2.26 14.52 14.30
C ALA A 386 0.94 14.19 13.62
N THR A 387 0.08 15.19 13.49
CA THR A 387 -1.04 15.09 12.56
C THR A 387 -0.48 15.29 11.16
N ALA A 388 -0.46 14.22 10.38
CA ALA A 388 -0.03 14.24 8.98
C ALA A 388 -0.96 13.35 8.14
N PRO A 389 -0.97 13.53 6.81
CA PRO A 389 -1.75 12.73 5.89
C PRO A 389 -1.55 11.22 6.09
N VAL A 390 -2.63 10.47 5.86
CA VAL A 390 -2.63 9.01 5.80
C VAL A 390 -3.18 8.57 4.43
N PRO A 391 -2.90 7.34 3.99
CA PRO A 391 -3.42 6.84 2.72
C PRO A 391 -4.94 6.90 2.64
N GLN A 392 -5.46 7.09 1.43
CA GLN A 392 -6.91 7.21 1.18
C GLN A 392 -7.69 5.95 1.57
N TRP A 393 -7.07 4.77 1.53
CA TRP A 393 -7.71 3.51 1.90
C TRP A 393 -7.97 3.39 3.40
N ARG A 394 -7.36 4.23 4.24
CA ARG A 394 -7.69 4.31 5.67
C ARG A 394 -9.00 5.07 5.84
N PRO A 395 -9.98 4.52 6.60
CA PRO A 395 -11.16 5.28 6.98
C PRO A 395 -10.71 6.54 7.72
N GLN A 396 -10.96 7.72 7.16
CA GLN A 396 -10.81 8.97 7.88
C GLN A 396 -11.85 8.94 9.00
N THR A 397 -11.41 8.84 10.26
CA THR A 397 -12.30 9.07 11.39
C THR A 397 -12.92 10.44 11.20
N ALA A 398 -14.25 10.51 11.29
CA ALA A 398 -15.06 11.69 11.06
C ALA A 398 -14.80 12.79 12.11
N LEU A 399 -13.61 13.38 12.11
CA LEU A 399 -13.21 14.52 12.91
C LEU A 399 -13.16 15.82 12.08
N ALA A 400 -13.55 15.78 10.80
CA ALA A 400 -13.57 16.95 9.91
C ALA A 400 -14.84 17.07 9.05
N ARG A 401 -15.97 16.50 9.47
CA ARG A 401 -17.29 16.91 8.94
C ARG A 401 -17.99 17.79 9.96
N THR A 402 -17.51 19.02 10.10
CA THR A 402 -18.36 20.10 10.60
C THR A 402 -19.46 20.29 9.56
N PRO A 403 -20.75 20.15 9.90
CA PRO A 403 -21.82 20.34 8.92
C PRO A 403 -21.79 21.79 8.46
N GLN A 404 -21.60 22.01 7.17
CA GLN A 404 -21.89 23.29 6.53
C GLN A 404 -23.36 23.63 6.85
N ARG A 405 -23.56 24.74 7.55
CA ARG A 405 -24.83 25.46 7.61
C ARG A 405 -24.68 26.73 6.80
#